data_AF-A0A3S4H3V6-F1
#
_entry.id   AF-A0A3S4H3V6-F1
#
_cell.length_a   1.000
_cell.length_b   1.000
_cell.length_c   1.000
_cell.angle_alpha   90.00
_cell.angle_beta   90.00
_cell.angle_gamma   90.00
#
_symmetry.space_group_name_H-M   'P 1'
#
loop_
_entity.id
_entity.type
_entity.pdbx_description
1 polymer ?
#
loop_
_entity_poly.entity_id
_entity_poly.type
_entity_poly.pdbx_seq_one_letter_code
_entity_poly.pdbx_strand_id
1 'polypeptide(L)' 'MEVFYFCADPHNKPIDHPNVTTFTDLAQLPGLWKARGWEITR' A
#
# COMPACT_ATOMS: atom_id res chain seq x y z
N MET A 1 7.45 10.63 4.39
CA MET A 1 6.01 10.32 4.31
C MET A 1 5.87 9.03 3.53
N GLU A 2 5.21 8.02 4.09
CA GLU A 2 4.98 6.74 3.41
C GLU A 2 3.78 6.83 2.48
N VAL A 3 3.85 6.14 1.34
CA VAL A 3 2.81 6.13 0.31
C VAL A 3 2.43 4.69 -0.01
N PHE A 4 1.14 4.37 0.10
CA PHE A 4 0.58 3.08 -0.32
C PHE A 4 -0.07 3.26 -1.69
N TYR A 5 0.50 2.63 -2.72
CA TYR A 5 0.08 2.81 -4.11
C TYR A 5 -0.74 1.62 -4.61
N PHE A 6 -2.02 1.87 -4.90
CA PHE A 6 -2.94 0.85 -5.41
C PHE A 6 -2.73 0.61 -6.91
N CYS A 7 -2.12 -0.51 -7.25
CA CYS A 7 -1.64 -0.89 -8.57
C CYS A 7 -2.48 -2.02 -9.19
N ALA A 8 -3.81 -2.01 -9.01
CA ALA A 8 -4.70 -3.04 -9.55
C ALA A 8 -5.01 -2.90 -11.05
N ASP A 9 -4.88 -1.68 -11.59
CA ASP A 9 -5.11 -1.40 -13.00
C ASP A 9 -3.79 -1.54 -13.81
N PRO A 10 -3.76 -2.25 -14.94
CA PRO A 10 -2.56 -2.38 -15.77
C PRO A 10 -1.97 -1.05 -16.29
N HIS A 11 -2.76 0.02 -16.34
CA HIS A 11 -2.32 1.37 -16.66
C HIS A 11 -1.58 2.06 -15.50
N ASN A 12 -1.78 1.59 -14.27
CA ASN A 12 -1.03 2.03 -13.09
C ASN A 12 0.34 1.34 -13.11
N LYS A 13 1.35 2.06 -13.59
CA LYS A 13 2.73 1.53 -13.58
C LYS A 13 3.26 1.49 -12.15
N PRO A 14 3.93 0.41 -11.73
CA PRO A 14 4.63 0.38 -10.45
C PRO A 14 5.57 1.58 -10.32
N ILE A 15 5.54 2.24 -9.16
CA ILE A 15 6.43 3.34 -8.83
C ILE A 15 7.60 2.77 -8.04
N ASP A 16 8.80 2.81 -8.61
CA ASP A 16 10.03 2.44 -7.91
C ASP A 16 10.53 3.62 -7.08
N HIS A 17 10.21 3.60 -5.79
CA HIS A 17 10.61 4.64 -4.86
C HIS A 17 10.69 4.09 -3.43
N PRO A 18 11.73 4.43 -2.63
CA PRO A 18 11.97 3.83 -1.31
C PRO A 18 10.84 4.02 -0.29
N ASN A 19 10.02 5.06 -0.46
CA ASN A 19 8.87 5.34 0.42
C ASN A 19 7.53 4.83 -0.13
N VAL A 20 7.52 4.12 -1.27
CA VAL A 20 6.31 3.61 -1.89
C VAL A 20 6.18 2.12 -1.63
N THR A 21 5.03 1.72 -1.08
CA THR A 21 4.62 0.31 -1.00
C THR A 21 3.50 0.08 -2.00
N THR A 22 3.74 -0.74 -3.02
CA THR A 22 2.74 -1.12 -4.02
C THR A 22 1.87 -2.26 -3.52
N PHE A 23 0.59 -2.26 -3.87
CA PHE A 23 -0.36 -3.32 -3.53
C PHE A 23 -1.45 -3.42 -4.59
N THR A 24 -2.08 -4.59 -4.74
CA THR A 24 -3.00 -4.88 -5.85
C THR A 24 -4.41 -5.27 -5.41
N ASP A 25 -4.64 -5.41 -4.11
CA ASP A 25 -5.95 -5.71 -3.53
C ASP A 25 -6.17 -4.86 -2.27
N LEU A 26 -7.33 -4.20 -2.17
CA LEU A 26 -7.71 -3.37 -1.01
C LEU A 26 -7.69 -4.18 0.31
N ALA A 27 -7.95 -5.49 0.26
CA ALA A 27 -7.87 -6.37 1.42
C ALA A 27 -6.45 -6.49 2.00
N GLN A 28 -5.40 -6.14 1.24
CA GLN A 28 -4.00 -6.14 1.70
C GLN A 28 -3.70 -4.95 2.60
N LEU A 29 -4.38 -3.81 2.41
CA LEU A 29 -4.05 -2.54 3.04
C LEU A 29 -4.06 -2.60 4.58
N PRO A 30 -5.05 -3.22 5.25
CA PRO A 30 -5.00 -3.42 6.70
C PRO A 30 -3.78 -4.21 7.18
N GLY A 31 -3.36 -5.23 6.44
CA GLY A 31 -2.17 -6.02 6.76
C GLY A 31 -0.88 -5.21 6.60
N LEU A 32 -0.80 -4.39 5.54
CA LEU A 32 0.33 -3.51 5.27
C LEU A 32 0.49 -2.44 6.35
N TRP A 33 -0.60 -1.84 6.82
CA TRP A 33 -0.57 -0.89 7.94
C TRP A 33 -0.13 -1.55 9.25
N LYS A 34 -0.65 -2.75 9.57
CA LYS A 34 -0.22 -3.50 10.76
C LYS A 34 1.26 -3.87 10.72
N ALA A 35 1.79 -4.25 9.56
CA ALA A 35 3.21 -4.54 9.38
C ALA A 35 4.11 -3.30 9.61
N ARG A 36 3.54 -2.10 9.47
CA ARG A 36 4.19 -0.81 9.82
C ARG A 36 3.94 -0.37 11.27
N GLY A 37 3.28 -1.19 12.07
CA GLY A 37 2.98 -0.90 13.48
C GLY A 37 1.81 0.05 13.67
N TRP A 38 0.95 0.23 12.67
CA TRP A 38 -0.24 1.07 12.78
C TRP A 38 -1.43 0.27 13.28
N GLU A 39 -2.11 0.83 14.28
CA GLU A 39 -3.37 0.28 14.81
C GLU A 39 -4.56 0.89 14.08
N ILE A 40 -5.45 0.03 13.58
CA ILE A 40 -6.65 0.44 12.84
C ILE A 40 -7.80 0.58 13.83
N THR A 41 -8.29 1.81 14.01
CA THR A 41 -9.44 2.11 14.88
C THR A 41 -10.75 2.14 14.10
N ARG A 42 -11.88 2.06 14.81
CA ARG A 42 -13.23 2.09 14.25
C ARG A 42 -13.75 3.51 14.07
#